data_AF-A0A7X7SAS8-F1
#
_entry.id   AF-A0A7X7SAS8-F1
#
_cell.length_a   1.000
_cell.length_b   1.000
_cell.length_c   1.000
_cell.angle_alpha   90.00
_cell.angle_beta   90.00
_cell.angle_gamma   90.00
#
_symmetry.space_group_name_H-M   'P 1'
#
loop_
_entity.id
_entity.type
_entity.pdbx_description
1 polymer ?
#
loop_
_entity_poly.entity_id
_entity_poly.type
_entity_poly.pdbx_seq_one_letter_code
_entity_poly.pdbx_strand_id
1 'polypeptide(L)'
;MASYAVWLHQQHKADLIREIDASLLQAARSLKFLLAEDFHDRAVDTDSIAFDEELRNRDAVNRFAAESGFTWLYTLAEKDGRFHFSAPTVSEEEAVEQTVWYFHPYDDIPDEFVRAFAEDQPAFVEYTDQWGTFRSAALPQVSPGGRRYLACADREIGEIRSVIRQSVVQSVLVSGFFLLAGLPFMLVLICVFRTHTADLNRMNAELQAHRDNLEKLVQERTAELRLETQRLQEALANVKVLGGLVPICASCKKVRDDQGYWDQLERYVQTHSDVLFSHGLCPDCTGKLYPNLSP
;
A
#
# COMPACT_ATOMS: atom_id res chain seq x y z
N MET A 1 -3.43 -10.17 -1.77
CA MET A 1 -2.50 -10.87 -2.70
C MET A 1 -3.15 -12.10 -3.31
N ALA A 2 -3.60 -13.10 -2.54
CA ALA A 2 -4.27 -14.29 -3.10
C ALA A 2 -5.56 -13.96 -3.89
N SER A 3 -6.41 -13.06 -3.39
CA SER A 3 -7.60 -12.59 -4.10
C SER A 3 -7.29 -11.88 -5.41
N TYR A 4 -6.25 -11.04 -5.43
CA TYR A 4 -5.77 -10.36 -6.64
C TYR A 4 -5.19 -11.33 -7.66
N ALA A 5 -4.41 -12.33 -7.21
CA ALA A 5 -3.86 -13.37 -8.09
C ALA A 5 -4.96 -14.22 -8.73
N VAL A 6 -6.00 -14.60 -7.96
CA VAL A 6 -7.16 -15.32 -8.49
C VAL A 6 -7.95 -14.45 -9.47
N TRP A 7 -8.18 -13.18 -9.15
CA TRP A 7 -8.87 -12.25 -10.04
C TRP A 7 -8.11 -12.03 -11.36
N LEU A 8 -6.81 -11.75 -11.29
CA LEU A 8 -5.95 -11.58 -12.46
C LEU A 8 -5.93 -12.84 -13.33
N HIS A 9 -5.95 -14.01 -12.70
CA HIS A 9 -5.99 -15.28 -13.41
C HIS A 9 -7.34 -15.54 -14.09
N GLN A 10 -8.46 -15.20 -13.44
CA GLN A 10 -9.77 -15.26 -14.08
C GLN A 10 -9.85 -14.31 -15.28
N GLN A 11 -9.26 -13.12 -15.17
CA GLN A 11 -9.16 -12.15 -16.25
C GLN A 11 -8.39 -12.74 -17.44
N HIS A 12 -7.17 -13.25 -17.21
CA HIS A 12 -6.35 -13.87 -18.27
C HIS A 12 -7.05 -15.07 -18.92
N LYS A 13 -7.75 -15.90 -18.13
CA LYS A 13 -8.53 -17.02 -18.68
C LYS A 13 -9.64 -16.52 -19.61
N ALA A 14 -10.36 -15.47 -19.20
CA ALA A 14 -11.43 -14.88 -20.01
C ALA A 14 -10.89 -14.21 -21.29
N ASP A 15 -9.72 -13.58 -21.23
CA ASP A 15 -9.04 -13.01 -22.39
C ASP A 15 -8.67 -14.10 -23.40
N LEU A 16 -8.06 -15.19 -22.91
CA LEU A 16 -7.65 -16.31 -23.75
C LEU A 16 -8.83 -17.03 -24.41
N ILE A 17 -9.93 -17.24 -23.68
CA ILE A 17 -11.16 -17.81 -24.25
C ILE A 17 -11.71 -16.92 -25.37
N ARG A 18 -11.73 -15.59 -25.17
CA ARG A 18 -12.18 -14.65 -26.21
C ARG A 18 -11.31 -14.68 -27.45
N GLU A 19 -10.00 -14.83 -27.29
CA GLU A 19 -9.06 -14.96 -28.42
C GLU A 19 -9.28 -16.27 -29.18
N ILE A 20 -9.49 -17.38 -28.47
CA ILE A 20 -9.84 -18.67 -29.07
C ILE A 20 -11.17 -18.56 -29.81
N ASP A 21 -12.19 -18.01 -29.18
CA ASP A 21 -13.53 -17.84 -29.78
C ASP A 21 -13.45 -16.98 -31.06
N ALA A 22 -12.68 -15.89 -31.07
CA ALA A 22 -12.45 -15.08 -32.25
C ALA A 22 -11.74 -15.85 -33.38
N SER A 23 -10.73 -16.65 -33.03
CA SER A 23 -10.00 -17.51 -33.97
C SER A 23 -10.90 -18.59 -34.59
N LEU A 24 -11.72 -19.26 -33.76
CA LEU A 24 -12.69 -20.26 -34.23
C LEU A 24 -13.70 -19.66 -35.20
N LEU A 25 -14.25 -18.48 -34.89
CA LEU A 25 -15.16 -17.78 -35.80
C LEU A 25 -14.48 -17.39 -37.12
N GLN A 26 -13.21 -16.98 -37.09
CA GLN A 26 -12.47 -16.64 -38.30
C GLN A 26 -12.26 -17.88 -39.19
N ALA A 27 -11.90 -19.02 -38.61
CA ALA A 27 -11.75 -20.27 -39.33
C ALA A 27 -13.08 -20.77 -39.92
N ALA A 28 -14.14 -20.83 -39.10
CA ALA A 28 -15.49 -21.18 -39.56
C ALA A 28 -15.96 -20.26 -40.69
N ARG A 29 -15.70 -18.95 -40.60
CA ARG A 29 -16.02 -17.99 -41.67
C ARG A 29 -15.24 -18.24 -42.96
N SER A 30 -14.03 -18.79 -42.85
CA SER A 30 -13.14 -18.99 -43.99
C SER A 30 -13.51 -20.22 -44.83
N LEU A 31 -14.25 -21.18 -44.26
CA LEU A 31 -14.64 -22.42 -44.94
C LEU A 31 -15.37 -22.20 -46.26
N LYS A 32 -16.17 -21.14 -46.38
CA LYS A 32 -16.87 -20.81 -47.63
C LYS A 32 -15.94 -20.49 -48.80
N PHE A 33 -14.69 -20.10 -48.53
CA PHE A 33 -13.69 -19.81 -49.57
C PHE A 33 -12.88 -21.04 -49.99
N LEU A 34 -13.00 -22.15 -49.24
CA LEU A 34 -12.35 -23.42 -49.58
C LEU A 34 -13.22 -24.29 -50.49
N LEU A 35 -14.52 -24.01 -50.53
CA LEU A 35 -15.52 -24.77 -51.26
C LEU A 35 -15.98 -23.99 -52.49
N ALA A 36 -16.60 -24.67 -53.45
CA ALA A 36 -17.26 -24.00 -54.57
C ALA A 36 -18.34 -23.03 -54.06
N GLU A 37 -18.52 -21.90 -54.74
CA GLU A 37 -19.44 -20.84 -54.29
C GLU A 37 -20.90 -21.33 -54.17
N ASP A 38 -21.28 -22.28 -55.03
CA ASP A 38 -22.61 -22.90 -55.09
C ASP A 38 -22.71 -24.21 -54.28
N PHE A 39 -21.65 -24.58 -53.54
CA PHE A 39 -21.55 -25.90 -52.91
C PHE A 39 -22.74 -26.20 -51.98
N HIS A 40 -23.03 -25.30 -51.04
CA HIS A 40 -24.12 -25.49 -50.08
C HIS A 40 -25.52 -25.37 -50.70
N ASP A 41 -25.63 -24.71 -51.86
CA ASP A 41 -26.86 -24.69 -52.66
C ASP A 41 -27.14 -26.07 -53.26
N ARG A 42 -26.09 -26.76 -53.73
CA ARG A 42 -26.19 -28.12 -54.27
C ARG A 42 -26.27 -29.19 -53.19
N ALA A 43 -25.64 -29.02 -52.03
CA ALA A 43 -25.46 -30.08 -51.04
C ALA A 43 -26.75 -30.45 -50.26
N VAL A 44 -27.79 -30.96 -50.93
CA VAL A 44 -29.16 -31.13 -50.38
C VAL A 44 -29.49 -32.54 -49.92
N ASP A 45 -28.78 -33.56 -50.39
CA ASP A 45 -28.97 -34.96 -50.03
C ASP A 45 -27.70 -35.79 -50.28
N THR A 46 -27.76 -37.08 -50.00
CA THR A 46 -26.63 -38.02 -50.11
C THR A 46 -26.05 -38.16 -51.52
N ASP A 47 -26.83 -37.86 -52.57
CA ASP A 47 -26.44 -38.08 -53.97
C ASP A 47 -26.09 -36.77 -54.70
N SER A 48 -26.20 -35.63 -54.01
CA SER A 48 -26.08 -34.30 -54.59
C SER A 48 -24.67 -33.89 -54.98
N ILE A 49 -23.66 -34.41 -54.27
CA ILE A 49 -22.26 -34.08 -54.47
C ILE A 49 -21.53 -35.34 -54.91
N ALA A 50 -20.80 -35.25 -56.02
CA ALA A 50 -20.03 -36.36 -56.55
C ALA A 50 -18.85 -36.69 -55.63
N PHE A 51 -18.50 -37.97 -55.55
CA PHE A 51 -17.43 -38.44 -54.66
C PHE A 51 -16.06 -37.79 -54.95
N ASP A 52 -15.75 -37.50 -56.22
CA ASP A 52 -14.51 -36.79 -56.56
C ASP A 52 -14.49 -35.34 -56.06
N GLU A 53 -15.65 -34.69 -55.96
CA GLU A 53 -15.80 -33.36 -55.37
C GLU A 53 -15.69 -33.42 -53.84
N GLU A 54 -16.32 -34.42 -53.19
CA GLU A 54 -16.15 -34.67 -51.75
C GLU A 54 -14.68 -34.82 -51.38
N LEU A 55 -13.92 -35.63 -52.13
CA LEU A 55 -12.50 -35.85 -51.88
C LEU A 55 -11.68 -34.56 -52.01
N ARG A 56 -11.97 -33.73 -53.01
CA ARG A 56 -11.32 -32.42 -53.19
C ARG A 56 -11.63 -31.46 -52.03
N ASN A 57 -12.89 -31.40 -51.63
CA ASN A 57 -13.34 -30.55 -50.53
C ASN A 57 -12.71 -31.00 -49.21
N ARG A 58 -12.69 -32.31 -48.96
CA ARG A 58 -12.08 -32.91 -47.77
C ARG A 58 -10.59 -32.62 -47.69
N ASP A 59 -9.85 -32.78 -48.78
CA ASP A 59 -8.43 -32.46 -48.84
C ASP A 59 -8.16 -30.97 -48.58
N ALA A 60 -8.97 -30.08 -49.16
CA ALA A 60 -8.86 -28.63 -48.93
C ALA A 60 -9.13 -28.25 -47.46
N VAL A 61 -10.17 -28.82 -46.85
CA VAL A 61 -10.55 -28.55 -45.46
C VAL A 61 -9.55 -29.16 -44.47
N ASN A 62 -9.10 -30.40 -44.69
CA ASN A 62 -8.05 -31.05 -43.89
C ASN A 62 -6.74 -30.26 -43.91
N ARG A 63 -6.31 -29.81 -45.10
CA ARG A 63 -5.08 -29.02 -45.25
C ARG A 63 -5.19 -27.70 -44.50
N PHE A 64 -6.32 -27.01 -44.62
CA PHE A 64 -6.55 -25.76 -43.91
C PHE A 64 -6.60 -25.95 -42.38
N ALA A 65 -7.23 -27.02 -41.90
CA ALA A 65 -7.25 -27.38 -40.48
C ALA A 65 -5.84 -27.63 -39.94
N ALA A 66 -5.04 -28.44 -40.65
CA ALA A 66 -3.66 -28.76 -40.28
C ALA A 66 -2.74 -27.53 -40.26
N GLU A 67 -2.82 -26.67 -41.28
CA GLU A 67 -2.00 -25.45 -41.39
C GLU A 67 -2.39 -24.39 -40.35
N SER A 68 -3.66 -24.33 -39.97
CA SER A 68 -4.19 -23.31 -39.05
C SER A 68 -4.24 -23.78 -37.59
N GLY A 69 -3.94 -25.06 -37.32
CA GLY A 69 -3.92 -25.64 -35.97
C GLY A 69 -5.32 -25.85 -35.36
N PHE A 70 -6.30 -26.18 -36.19
CA PHE A 70 -7.64 -26.62 -35.75
C PHE A 70 -7.71 -28.14 -35.77
N THR A 71 -8.41 -28.70 -34.78
CA THR A 71 -8.59 -30.16 -34.69
C THR A 71 -9.59 -30.61 -35.75
N TRP A 72 -10.74 -29.94 -35.80
CA TRP A 72 -11.81 -30.25 -36.74
C TRP A 72 -12.36 -28.97 -37.35
N LEU A 73 -12.66 -29.02 -38.65
CA LEU A 73 -13.36 -27.98 -39.37
C LEU A 73 -14.43 -28.63 -40.23
N TYR A 74 -15.65 -28.13 -40.18
CA TYR A 74 -16.73 -28.76 -40.93
C TYR A 74 -17.86 -27.79 -41.24
N THR A 75 -18.68 -28.16 -42.21
CA THR A 75 -19.95 -27.47 -42.45
C THR A 75 -21.12 -28.43 -42.34
N LEU A 76 -22.24 -27.97 -41.77
CA LEU A 76 -23.44 -28.77 -41.57
C LEU A 76 -24.58 -28.26 -42.43
N ALA A 77 -25.21 -29.16 -43.18
CA ALA A 77 -26.46 -28.92 -43.90
C ALA A 77 -27.64 -29.42 -43.06
N GLU A 78 -28.70 -28.63 -42.98
CA GLU A 78 -29.95 -29.01 -42.33
C GLU A 78 -30.92 -29.60 -43.37
N LYS A 79 -31.56 -30.71 -42.98
CA LYS A 79 -32.63 -31.37 -43.73
C LYS A 79 -33.59 -32.06 -42.77
N ASP A 80 -34.87 -31.74 -42.89
CA ASP A 80 -35.97 -32.36 -42.12
C ASP A 80 -35.76 -32.32 -40.60
N GLY A 81 -35.16 -31.24 -40.08
CA GLY A 81 -34.84 -31.03 -38.68
C GLY A 81 -33.57 -31.76 -38.19
N ARG A 82 -32.80 -32.37 -39.10
CA ARG A 82 -31.54 -33.07 -38.79
C ARG A 82 -30.37 -32.41 -39.48
N PHE A 83 -29.22 -32.43 -38.81
CA PHE A 83 -27.97 -31.87 -39.32
C PHE A 83 -27.09 -32.98 -39.89
N HIS A 84 -26.46 -32.70 -41.02
CA HIS A 84 -25.59 -33.63 -41.71
C HIS A 84 -24.28 -32.93 -42.08
N PHE A 85 -23.15 -33.63 -41.96
CA PHE A 85 -21.86 -33.14 -42.39
C PHE A 85 -21.83 -32.97 -43.90
N SER A 86 -21.65 -31.74 -44.38
CA SER A 86 -21.58 -31.44 -45.82
C SER A 86 -20.14 -31.32 -46.32
N ALA A 87 -19.24 -30.73 -45.54
CA ALA A 87 -17.80 -30.78 -45.84
C ALA A 87 -17.00 -30.84 -44.54
N PRO A 88 -16.77 -32.05 -43.98
CA PRO A 88 -15.98 -32.23 -42.76
C PRO A 88 -14.51 -32.49 -43.03
N THR A 89 -13.67 -32.12 -42.06
CA THR A 89 -12.38 -32.76 -41.84
C THR A 89 -12.56 -34.23 -41.50
N VAL A 90 -11.67 -35.09 -42.00
CA VAL A 90 -11.67 -36.53 -41.73
C VAL A 90 -10.23 -36.97 -41.55
N SER A 91 -9.93 -37.62 -40.44
CA SER A 91 -8.62 -38.20 -40.15
C SER A 91 -8.32 -39.41 -41.05
N GLU A 92 -7.05 -39.81 -41.12
CA GLU A 92 -6.66 -41.01 -41.89
C GLU A 92 -7.34 -42.29 -41.35
N GLU A 93 -7.53 -42.37 -40.03
CA GLU A 93 -8.20 -43.51 -39.37
C GLU A 93 -9.69 -43.57 -39.74
N GLU A 94 -10.41 -42.44 -39.64
CA GLU A 94 -11.83 -42.34 -40.02
C GLU A 94 -12.07 -42.59 -41.51
N ALA A 95 -11.12 -42.20 -42.37
CA ALA A 95 -11.21 -42.45 -43.81
C ALA A 95 -11.05 -43.94 -44.18
N VAL A 96 -10.43 -44.75 -43.31
CA VAL A 96 -10.33 -46.20 -43.46
C VAL A 96 -11.62 -46.89 -43.00
N GLU A 97 -12.23 -46.39 -41.93
CA GLU A 97 -13.50 -46.93 -41.40
C GLU A 97 -14.69 -46.63 -42.32
N GLN A 98 -14.72 -45.43 -42.88
CA GLN A 98 -15.81 -44.95 -43.71
C GLN A 98 -15.32 -44.14 -44.91
N THR A 99 -15.70 -44.59 -46.10
CA THR A 99 -15.22 -44.01 -47.36
C THR A 99 -15.87 -42.67 -47.69
N VAL A 100 -17.14 -42.47 -47.32
CA VAL A 100 -17.94 -41.28 -47.68
C VAL A 100 -18.46 -40.62 -46.41
N TRP A 101 -17.98 -39.41 -46.13
CA TRP A 101 -18.43 -38.58 -45.00
C TRP A 101 -19.41 -37.48 -45.40
N TYR A 102 -19.58 -37.26 -46.70
CA TYR A 102 -20.59 -36.36 -47.24
C TYR A 102 -22.00 -36.81 -46.84
N PHE A 103 -22.77 -35.85 -46.35
CA PHE A 103 -24.14 -35.99 -45.85
C PHE A 103 -24.32 -37.00 -44.71
N HIS A 104 -23.25 -37.33 -43.97
CA HIS A 104 -23.35 -38.20 -42.79
C HIS A 104 -24.14 -37.49 -41.68
N PRO A 105 -25.10 -38.15 -41.00
CA PRO A 105 -25.86 -37.52 -39.91
C PRO A 105 -24.95 -37.14 -38.73
N TYR A 106 -25.24 -35.99 -38.12
CA TYR A 106 -24.65 -35.57 -36.86
C TYR A 106 -25.65 -35.80 -35.72
N ASP A 107 -25.70 -37.03 -35.23
CA ASP A 107 -26.72 -37.47 -34.27
C ASP A 107 -26.61 -36.78 -32.90
N ASP A 108 -25.38 -36.53 -32.44
CA ASP A 108 -25.09 -35.91 -31.14
C ASP A 108 -24.75 -34.41 -31.25
N ILE A 109 -25.46 -33.69 -32.12
CA ILE A 109 -25.24 -32.25 -32.29
C ILE A 109 -25.61 -31.47 -31.00
N PRO A 110 -24.76 -30.55 -30.52
CA PRO A 110 -25.09 -29.73 -29.34
C PRO A 110 -26.34 -28.85 -29.54
N ASP A 111 -27.17 -28.71 -28.50
CA ASP A 111 -28.36 -27.87 -28.51
C ASP A 111 -28.05 -26.40 -28.84
N GLU A 112 -26.87 -25.92 -28.45
CA GLU A 112 -26.37 -24.59 -28.82
C GLU A 112 -26.22 -24.41 -30.32
N PHE A 113 -25.83 -25.44 -31.07
CA PHE A 113 -25.65 -25.36 -32.52
C PHE A 113 -27.00 -25.31 -33.24
N VAL A 114 -27.96 -26.09 -32.75
CA VAL A 114 -29.34 -26.04 -33.22
C VAL A 114 -29.93 -24.64 -32.98
N ARG A 115 -29.71 -24.07 -31.78
CA ARG A 115 -30.11 -22.70 -31.45
C ARG A 115 -29.41 -21.66 -32.32
N ALA A 116 -28.10 -21.80 -32.55
CA ALA A 116 -27.35 -20.91 -33.45
C ALA A 116 -27.97 -20.88 -34.84
N PHE A 117 -28.29 -22.05 -35.39
CA PHE A 117 -28.96 -22.16 -36.68
C PHE A 117 -30.36 -21.51 -36.65
N ALA A 118 -31.15 -21.70 -35.59
CA ALA A 118 -32.48 -21.13 -35.48
C ALA A 118 -32.45 -19.59 -35.33
N GLU A 119 -31.56 -19.05 -34.50
CA GLU A 119 -31.51 -17.65 -34.08
C GLU A 119 -30.59 -16.77 -34.95
N ASP A 120 -29.85 -17.39 -35.87
CA ASP A 120 -28.86 -16.71 -36.73
C ASP A 120 -27.74 -16.01 -35.94
N GLN A 121 -27.33 -16.63 -34.82
CA GLN A 121 -26.27 -16.14 -33.95
C GLN A 121 -25.18 -17.19 -33.77
N PRO A 122 -23.89 -16.80 -33.68
CA PRO A 122 -22.84 -17.76 -33.42
C PRO A 122 -22.99 -18.39 -32.03
N ALA A 123 -22.79 -19.69 -31.94
CA ALA A 123 -22.73 -20.43 -30.69
C ALA A 123 -21.32 -20.91 -30.41
N PHE A 124 -21.02 -21.07 -29.13
CA PHE A 124 -19.79 -21.69 -28.68
C PHE A 124 -20.05 -22.71 -27.59
N VAL A 125 -19.49 -23.90 -27.75
CA VAL A 125 -19.63 -24.99 -26.78
C VAL A 125 -18.27 -25.46 -26.30
N GLU A 126 -18.23 -25.98 -25.09
CA GLU A 126 -17.10 -26.74 -24.56
C GLU A 126 -17.61 -28.15 -24.30
N TYR A 127 -16.95 -29.15 -24.87
CA TYR A 127 -17.25 -30.56 -24.59
C TYR A 127 -15.97 -31.34 -24.33
N THR A 128 -16.12 -32.52 -23.74
CA THR A 128 -15.02 -33.41 -23.42
C THR A 128 -15.39 -34.82 -23.86
N ASP A 129 -14.50 -35.44 -24.61
CA ASP A 129 -14.64 -36.82 -25.06
C ASP A 129 -13.38 -37.62 -24.67
N GLN A 130 -13.19 -38.79 -25.28
CA GLN A 130 -12.05 -39.67 -25.01
C GLN A 130 -10.70 -39.17 -25.54
N TRP A 131 -10.71 -38.23 -26.48
CA TRP A 131 -9.53 -37.66 -27.13
C TRP A 131 -9.11 -36.31 -26.54
N GLY A 132 -10.02 -35.59 -25.88
CA GLY A 132 -9.63 -34.34 -25.21
C GLY A 132 -10.79 -33.45 -24.76
N THR A 133 -10.44 -32.21 -24.42
CA THR A 133 -11.40 -31.14 -24.18
C THR A 133 -11.34 -30.16 -25.33
N PHE A 134 -12.47 -29.92 -25.97
CA PHE A 134 -12.57 -29.08 -27.16
C PHE A 134 -13.38 -27.82 -26.90
N ARG A 135 -12.95 -26.73 -27.52
CA ARG A 135 -13.73 -25.52 -27.68
C ARG A 135 -14.18 -25.44 -29.13
N SER A 136 -15.47 -25.29 -29.32
CA SER A 136 -16.10 -25.35 -30.64
C SER A 136 -16.94 -24.12 -30.88
N ALA A 137 -16.96 -23.65 -32.12
CA ALA A 137 -17.84 -22.58 -32.57
C ALA A 137 -18.70 -23.06 -33.73
N ALA A 138 -19.99 -22.69 -33.72
CA ALA A 138 -20.89 -22.82 -34.85
C ALA A 138 -21.31 -21.44 -35.33
N LEU A 139 -21.10 -21.18 -36.62
CA LEU A 139 -21.40 -19.92 -37.28
C LEU A 139 -22.45 -20.17 -38.38
N PRO A 140 -23.69 -19.69 -38.19
CA PRO A 140 -24.70 -19.69 -39.26
C PRO A 140 -24.24 -18.85 -40.45
N GLN A 141 -24.42 -19.40 -41.65
CA GLN A 141 -24.11 -18.75 -42.91
C GLN A 141 -25.19 -19.05 -43.96
N VAL A 142 -25.17 -18.25 -45.01
CA VAL A 142 -26.11 -18.35 -46.14
C VAL A 142 -25.30 -18.40 -47.42
N SER A 143 -25.57 -19.40 -48.26
CA SER A 143 -25.00 -19.53 -49.59
C SER A 143 -25.58 -18.48 -50.56
N PRO A 144 -24.98 -18.24 -51.74
CA PRO A 144 -25.51 -17.30 -52.73
C PRO A 144 -26.93 -17.63 -53.18
N GLY A 145 -27.30 -18.91 -53.27
CA GLY A 145 -28.67 -19.35 -53.57
C GLY A 145 -29.65 -19.24 -52.39
N GLY A 146 -29.22 -18.72 -51.24
CA GLY A 146 -30.08 -18.44 -50.09
C GLY A 146 -30.23 -19.59 -49.10
N ARG A 147 -29.47 -20.67 -49.26
CA ARG A 147 -29.54 -21.83 -48.36
C ARG A 147 -28.72 -21.62 -47.10
N ARG A 148 -29.33 -21.88 -45.95
CA ARG A 148 -28.68 -21.75 -44.65
C ARG A 148 -27.88 -23.00 -44.33
N TYR A 149 -26.71 -22.83 -43.74
CA TYR A 149 -25.86 -23.90 -43.25
C TYR A 149 -25.09 -23.42 -42.01
N LEU A 150 -24.50 -24.34 -41.24
CA LEU A 150 -23.55 -24.00 -40.18
C LEU A 150 -22.13 -24.22 -40.69
N ALA A 151 -21.23 -23.28 -40.42
CA ALA A 151 -19.80 -23.49 -40.51
C ALA A 151 -19.24 -23.61 -39.11
N CYS A 152 -18.46 -24.66 -38.86
CA CYS A 152 -18.01 -25.02 -37.52
C CYS A 152 -16.49 -25.20 -37.48
N ALA A 153 -15.92 -24.88 -36.32
CA ALA A 153 -14.51 -25.04 -36.06
C ALA A 153 -14.28 -25.46 -34.61
N ASP A 154 -13.42 -26.46 -34.44
CA ASP A 154 -13.09 -27.05 -33.16
C ASP A 154 -11.59 -26.97 -32.91
N ARG A 155 -11.23 -26.65 -31.66
CA ARG A 155 -9.85 -26.62 -31.21
C ARG A 155 -9.71 -27.29 -29.86
N GLU A 156 -8.70 -28.14 -29.73
CA GLU A 156 -8.33 -28.72 -28.46
C GLU A 156 -7.82 -27.64 -27.48
N ILE A 157 -8.38 -27.61 -26.27
CA ILE A 157 -8.02 -26.68 -25.19
C ILE A 157 -7.41 -27.39 -23.96
N GLY A 158 -7.08 -28.68 -24.09
CA GLY A 158 -6.53 -29.50 -23.00
C GLY A 158 -5.23 -28.94 -22.42
N GLU A 159 -4.26 -28.63 -23.27
CA GLU A 159 -2.96 -28.05 -22.85
C GLU A 159 -3.12 -26.70 -22.16
N ILE A 160 -4.05 -25.87 -22.64
CA ILE A 160 -4.30 -24.54 -22.09
C ILE A 160 -4.74 -24.63 -20.62
N ARG A 161 -5.59 -25.61 -20.29
CA ARG A 161 -6.07 -25.83 -18.92
C ARG A 161 -4.96 -26.29 -17.97
N SER A 162 -4.02 -27.11 -18.45
CA SER A 162 -2.94 -27.65 -17.62
C SER A 162 -1.92 -26.57 -17.25
N VAL A 163 -1.55 -25.71 -18.20
CA VAL A 163 -0.64 -24.57 -18.01
C VAL A 163 -1.24 -23.55 -17.02
N ILE A 164 -2.52 -23.25 -17.18
CA ILE A 164 -3.30 -22.37 -16.30
C ILE A 164 -3.27 -22.90 -14.85
N ARG A 165 -3.54 -24.19 -14.64
CA ARG A 165 -3.52 -24.82 -13.30
C ARG A 165 -2.15 -24.77 -12.63
N GLN A 166 -1.08 -25.05 -13.38
CA GLN A 166 0.28 -25.03 -12.86
C GLN A 166 0.70 -23.63 -12.40
N SER A 167 0.33 -22.59 -13.17
CA SER A 167 0.59 -21.19 -12.82
C SER A 167 -0.07 -20.78 -11.50
N VAL A 168 -1.32 -21.21 -11.27
CA VAL A 168 -2.04 -20.95 -10.01
C VAL A 168 -1.34 -21.62 -8.83
N VAL A 169 -1.01 -22.90 -8.96
CA VAL A 169 -0.33 -23.66 -7.89
C VAL A 169 1.00 -23.00 -7.54
N GLN A 170 1.81 -22.65 -8.53
CA GLN A 170 3.09 -21.97 -8.32
C GLN A 170 2.90 -20.62 -7.60
N SER A 171 1.89 -19.83 -7.99
CA SER A 171 1.59 -18.54 -7.37
C SER A 171 1.18 -18.69 -5.90
N VAL A 172 0.39 -19.71 -5.58
CA VAL A 172 0.00 -20.03 -4.20
C VAL A 172 1.21 -20.46 -3.37
N LEU A 173 2.07 -21.33 -3.91
CA LEU A 173 3.28 -21.79 -3.23
C LEU A 173 4.26 -20.65 -2.93
N VAL A 174 4.53 -19.78 -3.92
CA VAL A 174 5.39 -18.60 -3.73
C VAL A 174 4.80 -17.66 -2.69
N SER A 175 3.49 -17.39 -2.75
CA SER A 175 2.81 -16.55 -1.76
C SER A 175 2.88 -17.15 -0.35
N GLY A 176 2.67 -18.47 -0.23
CA GLY A 176 2.80 -19.21 1.03
C GLY A 176 4.21 -19.14 1.60
N PHE A 177 5.23 -19.30 0.75
CA PHE A 177 6.64 -19.16 1.13
C PHE A 177 6.95 -17.78 1.72
N PHE A 178 6.56 -16.70 1.02
CA PHE A 178 6.79 -15.34 1.53
C PHE A 178 6.04 -15.04 2.83
N LEU A 179 4.85 -15.62 3.02
CA LEU A 179 4.12 -15.50 4.30
C LEU A 179 4.83 -16.25 5.42
N LEU A 180 5.25 -17.49 5.19
CA LEU A 180 5.94 -18.32 6.18
C LEU A 180 7.32 -17.78 6.54
N ALA A 181 8.04 -17.17 5.58
CA ALA A 181 9.34 -16.56 5.82
C ALA A 181 9.21 -15.13 6.40
N GLY A 182 8.25 -14.34 5.91
CA GLY A 182 8.07 -12.94 6.29
C GLY A 182 7.43 -12.75 7.67
N LEU A 183 6.51 -13.62 8.07
CA LEU A 183 5.82 -13.54 9.36
C LEU A 183 6.77 -13.69 10.58
N PRO A 184 7.67 -14.69 10.66
CA PRO A 184 8.62 -14.76 11.77
C PRO A 184 9.59 -13.59 11.77
N PHE A 185 10.03 -13.10 10.60
CA PHE A 185 10.86 -11.90 10.51
C PHE A 185 10.12 -10.67 11.06
N MET A 186 8.86 -10.49 10.69
CA MET A 186 8.01 -9.42 11.22
C MET A 186 7.82 -9.54 12.74
N LEU A 187 7.59 -10.75 13.25
CA LEU A 187 7.45 -10.99 14.69
C LEU A 187 8.74 -10.67 15.46
N VAL A 188 9.90 -11.05 14.92
CA VAL A 188 11.20 -10.71 15.50
C VAL A 188 11.40 -9.20 15.53
N LEU A 189 11.09 -8.49 14.43
CA LEU A 189 11.16 -7.03 14.39
C LEU A 189 10.23 -6.39 15.43
N ILE A 190 8.98 -6.86 15.54
CA ILE A 190 8.04 -6.37 16.56
C ILE A 190 8.58 -6.61 17.97
N CYS A 191 9.17 -7.78 18.23
CA CYS A 191 9.76 -8.12 19.51
C CYS A 191 10.92 -7.17 19.86
N VAL A 192 11.87 -6.99 18.94
CA VAL A 192 13.03 -6.10 19.10
C VAL A 192 12.60 -4.64 19.31
N PHE A 193 11.61 -4.17 18.54
CA PHE A 193 11.06 -2.82 18.74
C PHE A 193 10.41 -2.67 20.12
N ARG A 194 9.66 -3.68 20.57
CA ARG A 194 9.03 -3.66 21.90
C ARG A 194 10.07 -3.62 23.02
N THR A 195 11.13 -4.40 22.94
CA THR A 195 12.21 -4.38 23.96
C THR A 195 12.91 -3.03 23.99
N HIS A 196 13.29 -2.49 22.83
CA HIS A 196 13.92 -1.17 22.75
C HIS A 196 13.03 -0.05 23.29
N THR A 197 11.73 -0.10 23.01
CA THR A 197 10.78 0.90 23.52
C THR A 197 10.67 0.81 25.05
N ALA A 198 10.68 -0.39 25.61
CA ALA A 198 10.66 -0.60 27.06
C ALA A 198 11.95 -0.07 27.73
N ASP A 199 13.12 -0.36 27.15
CA ASP A 199 14.40 0.13 27.66
C ASP A 199 14.49 1.66 27.61
N LEU A 200 14.04 2.28 26.50
CA LEU A 200 14.01 3.73 26.36
C LEU A 200 13.11 4.39 27.41
N ASN A 201 11.93 3.81 27.67
CA ASN A 201 11.02 4.31 28.70
C ASN A 201 11.61 4.18 30.10
N ARG A 202 12.34 3.09 30.39
CA ARG A 202 13.02 2.90 31.67
C ARG A 202 14.11 3.94 31.88
N MET A 203 14.97 4.17 30.88
CA MET A 203 16.01 5.20 30.95
C MET A 203 15.42 6.60 31.12
N ASN A 204 14.32 6.90 30.43
CA ASN A 204 13.61 8.17 30.61
C ASN A 204 13.06 8.33 32.04
N ALA A 205 12.49 7.27 32.63
CA ALA A 205 12.00 7.31 34.01
C ALA A 205 13.15 7.49 35.03
N GLU A 206 14.29 6.82 34.83
CA GLU A 206 15.48 6.99 35.66
C GLU A 206 16.05 8.42 35.55
N LEU A 207 16.12 8.97 34.33
CA LEU A 207 16.52 10.35 34.09
C LEU A 207 15.58 11.37 34.75
N GLN A 208 14.27 11.13 34.68
CA GLN A 208 13.28 11.98 35.35
C GLN A 208 13.47 11.93 36.87
N ALA A 209 13.64 10.75 37.46
CA ALA A 209 13.89 10.62 38.90
C ALA A 209 15.19 11.31 39.34
N HIS A 210 16.27 11.19 38.57
CA HIS A 210 17.51 11.91 38.83
C HIS A 210 17.33 13.42 38.74
N ARG A 211 16.62 13.90 37.72
CA ARG A 211 16.32 15.33 37.56
C ARG A 211 15.54 15.86 38.76
N ASP A 212 14.48 15.17 39.18
CA ASP A 212 13.63 15.61 40.28
C ASP A 212 14.39 15.61 41.62
N ASN A 213 15.29 14.63 41.84
CA ASN A 213 16.18 14.62 42.99
C ASN A 213 17.15 15.81 42.97
N LEU A 214 17.79 16.08 41.82
CA LEU A 214 18.67 17.23 41.67
C LEU A 214 17.94 18.56 41.90
N GLU A 215 16.73 18.71 41.38
CA GLU A 215 15.90 19.90 41.63
C GLU A 215 15.63 20.09 43.13
N LYS A 216 15.32 19.01 43.85
CA LYS A 216 15.13 19.05 45.31
C LYS A 216 16.41 19.47 46.04
N LEU A 217 17.55 18.87 45.71
CA LEU A 217 18.84 19.23 46.32
C LEU A 217 19.20 20.69 46.06
N VAL A 218 18.97 21.17 44.84
CA VAL A 218 19.19 22.57 44.47
C VAL A 218 18.29 23.47 45.29
N GLN A 219 17.00 23.14 45.46
CA GLN A 219 16.09 23.91 46.30
C GLN A 219 16.53 23.96 47.76
N GLU A 220 16.92 22.82 48.35
CA GLU A 220 17.42 22.74 49.73
C GLU A 220 18.68 23.60 49.92
N ARG A 221 19.69 23.44 49.05
CA ARG A 221 20.92 24.25 49.09
C ARG A 221 20.64 25.73 48.87
N THR A 222 19.71 26.07 47.97
CA THR A 222 19.33 27.47 47.74
C THR A 222 18.66 28.07 48.97
N ALA A 223 17.83 27.31 49.68
CA ALA A 223 17.20 27.74 50.93
C ALA A 223 18.24 27.92 52.06
N GLU A 224 19.15 26.97 52.22
CA GLU A 224 20.27 27.08 53.18
C GLU A 224 21.14 28.32 52.90
N LEU A 225 21.54 28.51 51.64
CA LEU A 225 22.33 29.67 51.21
C LEU A 225 21.58 30.98 51.48
N ARG A 226 20.27 31.03 51.25
CA ARG A 226 19.44 32.22 51.58
C ARG A 226 19.42 32.51 53.08
N LEU A 227 19.30 31.49 53.91
CA LEU A 227 19.29 31.65 55.36
C LEU A 227 20.65 32.12 55.88
N GLU A 228 21.74 31.54 55.36
CA GLU A 228 23.09 31.93 55.76
C GLU A 228 23.44 33.35 55.27
N THR A 229 23.05 33.70 54.04
CA THR A 229 23.20 35.08 53.54
C THR A 229 22.43 36.09 54.37
N GLN A 230 21.20 35.76 54.80
CA GLN A 230 20.43 36.60 55.72
C GLN A 230 21.15 36.75 57.08
N ARG A 231 21.63 35.65 57.67
CA ARG A 231 22.37 35.66 58.94
C ARG A 231 23.63 36.51 58.86
N LEU A 232 24.40 36.38 57.78
CA LEU A 232 25.60 37.18 57.54
C LEU A 232 25.24 38.66 57.38
N GLN A 233 24.15 38.99 56.69
CA GLN A 233 23.66 40.37 56.57
C GLN A 233 23.26 40.97 57.92
N GLU A 234 22.56 40.21 58.77
CA GLU A 234 22.19 40.63 60.13
C GLU A 234 23.42 40.84 61.02
N ALA A 235 24.39 39.92 60.98
CA ALA A 235 25.65 40.06 61.71
C ALA A 235 26.42 41.31 61.27
N LEU A 236 26.49 41.57 59.95
CA LEU A 236 27.09 42.79 59.39
C LEU A 236 26.34 44.04 59.85
N ALA A 237 25.02 44.02 59.90
CA ALA A 237 24.22 45.14 60.40
C ALA A 237 24.50 45.42 61.90
N ASN A 238 24.60 44.39 62.73
CA ASN A 238 24.91 44.53 64.15
C ASN A 238 26.32 45.08 64.41
N VAL A 239 27.32 44.65 63.64
CA VAL A 239 28.68 45.23 63.71
C VAL A 239 28.66 46.73 63.37
N LYS A 240 27.88 47.16 62.38
CA LYS A 240 27.73 48.58 62.06
C LYS A 240 27.10 49.39 63.20
N VAL A 241 26.17 48.82 63.96
CA VAL A 241 25.56 49.49 65.13
C VAL A 241 26.54 49.60 66.29
N LEU A 242 27.33 48.54 66.55
CA LEU A 242 28.34 48.53 67.61
C LEU A 242 29.51 49.49 67.31
N GLY A 243 29.85 49.70 66.04
CA GLY A 243 30.81 50.71 65.60
C GLY A 243 30.31 52.16 65.69
N GLY A 244 29.05 52.40 66.07
CA GLY A 244 28.46 53.75 66.16
C GLY A 244 28.52 54.41 67.54
N LEU A 245 29.08 53.75 68.56
CA LEU A 245 29.18 54.29 69.91
C LEU A 245 30.44 55.15 70.05
N VAL A 246 30.27 56.47 69.95
CA VAL A 246 31.33 57.44 70.19
C VAL A 246 31.42 57.74 71.69
N PRO A 247 32.48 57.31 72.41
CA PRO A 247 32.62 57.56 73.84
C PRO A 247 32.86 59.05 74.12
N ILE A 248 31.91 59.72 74.78
CA ILE A 248 32.01 61.13 75.17
C ILE A 248 32.21 61.29 76.69
N CYS A 249 33.04 62.25 77.09
CA CYS A 249 33.24 62.58 78.50
C CYS A 249 31.99 63.28 79.03
N ALA A 250 31.38 62.74 80.09
CA ALA A 250 30.16 63.31 80.66
C ALA A 250 30.34 64.76 81.15
N SER A 251 31.54 65.10 81.63
CA SER A 251 31.89 66.39 82.21
C SER A 251 32.28 67.44 81.15
N CYS A 252 33.27 67.14 80.29
CA CYS A 252 33.84 68.12 79.36
C CYS A 252 33.45 67.91 77.88
N LYS A 253 32.62 66.90 77.57
CA LYS A 253 32.09 66.57 76.23
C LYS A 253 33.14 66.25 75.15
N LYS A 254 34.41 66.08 75.52
CA LYS A 254 35.44 65.53 74.64
C LYS A 254 35.11 64.11 74.20
N VAL A 255 35.52 63.74 73.01
CA VAL A 255 35.41 62.37 72.47
C VAL A 255 36.70 61.63 72.73
N ARG A 256 36.62 60.35 73.11
CA ARG A 256 37.78 59.48 73.19
C ARG A 256 38.00 58.78 71.85
N ASP A 257 39.21 58.92 71.29
CA ASP A 257 39.59 58.21 70.07
C ASP A 257 40.04 56.76 70.36
N ASP A 258 40.31 56.00 69.29
CA ASP A 258 40.74 54.59 69.38
C ASP A 258 42.12 54.41 70.04
N GLN A 259 42.91 55.48 70.14
CA GLN A 259 44.21 55.49 70.83
C GLN A 259 44.08 55.86 72.32
N GLY A 260 42.87 56.22 72.74
CA GLY A 260 42.51 56.55 74.11
C GLY A 260 42.70 58.01 74.50
N TYR A 261 43.05 58.89 73.57
CA TYR A 261 43.17 60.32 73.81
C TYR A 261 41.80 61.01 73.75
N TRP A 262 41.68 62.12 74.49
CA TRP A 262 40.46 62.91 74.56
C TRP A 262 40.60 64.18 73.72
N ASP A 263 39.87 64.23 72.62
CA ASP A 263 39.85 65.37 71.70
C ASP A 263 38.50 66.10 71.74
N GLN A 264 38.46 67.32 71.21
CA GLN A 264 37.21 68.05 71.06
C GLN A 264 36.29 67.34 70.07
N LEU A 265 35.00 67.30 70.38
CA LEU A 265 33.97 66.62 69.59
C LEU A 265 33.98 67.09 68.14
N GLU A 266 34.11 68.39 67.92
CA GLU A 266 34.11 69.03 66.62
C GLU A 266 35.26 68.50 65.75
N ARG A 267 36.45 68.36 66.35
CA ARG A 267 37.63 67.83 65.65
C ARG A 267 37.49 66.34 65.34
N TYR A 268 36.93 65.57 66.26
CA TYR A 268 36.68 64.14 66.04
C TYR A 268 35.70 63.91 64.88
N VAL A 269 34.58 64.64 64.83
CA VAL A 269 33.56 64.51 63.79
C VAL A 269 34.08 64.97 62.43
N GLN A 270 34.84 66.07 62.36
CA GLN A 270 35.49 66.53 61.11
C GLN A 270 36.49 65.51 60.55
N THR A 271 37.17 64.76 61.41
CA THR A 271 38.19 63.79 60.97
C THR A 271 37.56 62.47 60.50
N HIS A 272 36.39 62.12 61.03
CA HIS A 272 35.74 60.82 60.76
C HIS A 272 34.45 60.93 59.92
N SER A 273 34.09 62.12 59.45
CA SER A 273 32.93 62.34 58.56
C SER A 273 33.12 63.60 57.71
N ASP A 274 32.39 63.71 56.60
CA ASP A 274 32.44 64.86 55.69
C ASP A 274 31.66 66.10 56.20
N VAL A 275 31.65 66.35 57.52
CA VAL A 275 30.87 67.43 58.16
C VAL A 275 31.75 68.66 58.44
N LEU A 276 31.24 69.86 58.12
CA LEU A 276 31.87 71.15 58.41
C LEU A 276 31.15 71.89 59.55
N PHE A 277 31.90 72.44 60.50
CA PHE A 277 31.34 73.23 61.61
C PHE A 277 31.47 74.74 61.34
N SER A 278 30.44 75.49 61.72
CA SER A 278 30.46 76.95 61.79
C SER A 278 30.32 77.38 63.26
N HIS A 279 30.93 78.52 63.62
CA HIS A 279 30.85 79.05 64.98
C HIS A 279 29.71 80.08 65.05
N GLY A 280 28.78 79.86 65.98
CA GLY A 280 27.70 80.81 66.31
C GLY A 280 27.43 80.76 67.81
N LEU A 281 26.87 81.84 68.37
CA LEU A 281 26.40 81.87 69.75
C LEU A 281 24.90 81.59 69.78
N CYS A 282 24.45 80.65 70.61
CA CYS A 282 23.02 80.47 70.83
C CYS A 282 22.44 81.68 71.59
N PRO A 283 21.10 81.89 71.56
CA PRO A 283 20.47 83.00 72.28
C PRO A 283 20.83 83.04 73.77
N ASP A 284 20.90 81.89 74.44
CA ASP A 284 21.24 81.79 75.87
C ASP A 284 22.67 82.27 76.16
N CYS A 285 23.64 81.86 75.33
CA CYS A 285 25.03 82.27 75.47
C CYS A 285 25.20 83.75 75.12
N THR A 286 24.47 84.23 74.12
CA THR A 286 24.48 85.64 73.73
C THR A 286 23.96 86.52 74.86
N GLY A 287 22.83 86.15 75.48
CA GLY A 287 22.28 86.88 76.62
C GLY A 287 23.19 86.90 77.86
N LYS A 288 23.98 85.85 78.08
CA LYS A 288 24.96 85.82 79.18
C LYS A 288 26.20 86.65 78.92
N LEU A 289 26.76 86.59 77.71
CA LEU A 289 28.05 87.22 77.40
C LEU A 289 27.90 88.67 76.96
N TYR A 290 26.78 89.01 76.32
CA TYR A 290 26.49 90.33 75.79
C TYR A 290 25.09 90.80 76.19
N PRO A 291 24.80 90.93 77.50
CA PRO A 291 23.46 91.30 77.99
C PRO A 291 22.98 92.68 77.51
N ASN A 292 23.88 93.53 77.00
CA ASN A 292 23.56 94.88 76.50
C ASN A 292 23.49 94.99 74.96
N LEU A 293 23.62 93.88 74.23
CA LEU A 293 23.54 93.83 72.75
C LEU A 293 22.40 92.93 72.26
N SER A 294 21.54 92.42 73.16
CA SER A 294 20.27 91.80 72.80
C SER A 294 19.19 92.89 72.64
N PRO A 295 18.54 93.04 71.47
CA PRO A 295 17.32 93.83 71.36
C PRO A 295 16.17 93.20 72.17
#